data_AF-A0A3D9AY66-F1
#
_entry.id   AF-A0A3D9AY66-F1
#
_cell.length_a   1.000
_cell.length_b   1.000
_cell.length_c   1.000
_cell.angle_alpha   90.00
_cell.angle_beta   90.00
_cell.angle_gamma   90.00
#
_symmetry.space_group_name_H-M   'P 1'
#
loop_
_entity.id
_entity.type
_entity.pdbx_description
1 polymer ?
#
loop_
_entity_poly.entity_id
_entity_poly.type
_entity_poly.pdbx_seq_one_letter_code
_entity_poly.pdbx_strand_id
1 'polypeptide(L)'
;MKNIVLTAMAASAVLVSCGTVQSLVQNSFPYTTNVLVSTGVPADKEVSSTATATNVQTWFGGNNNAKIKDVRISDAKVSVASPSGGNLSAFKSVKIYVSSNGTRERLVASRSNITTNSSSLNLDLNDTGFLDEIVKSSGLTVRTVYELKNQTTSDMNIKVALNFNSVPAK
;
A
#
# COMPACT_ATOMS: atom_id res chain seq x y z
N MET A 1 31.82 63.56 21.76
CA MET A 1 32.44 62.93 20.57
C MET A 1 33.47 61.91 21.02
N LYS A 2 33.55 60.77 20.34
CA LYS A 2 34.26 59.50 20.68
C LYS A 2 33.46 58.58 21.61
N ASN A 3 33.12 57.33 21.30
CA ASN A 3 33.48 56.44 20.20
C ASN A 3 32.33 55.45 19.96
N ILE A 4 31.93 55.29 18.70
CA ILE A 4 31.20 54.14 18.17
C ILE A 4 32.17 52.95 18.14
N VAL A 5 31.62 51.73 18.12
CA VAL A 5 32.25 50.42 17.86
C VAL A 5 32.58 49.62 19.11
N LEU A 6 31.63 48.79 19.56
CA LEU A 6 31.92 47.46 20.10
C LEU A 6 30.65 46.58 19.99
N THR A 7 30.69 45.64 19.04
CA THR A 7 30.26 44.24 19.23
C THR A 7 28.74 44.00 19.33
N ALA A 8 27.99 43.77 18.25
CA ALA A 8 27.96 42.53 17.46
C ALA A 8 27.93 41.23 18.31
N MET A 9 26.78 40.88 18.90
CA MET A 9 26.28 39.49 19.06
C MET A 9 25.08 39.44 20.02
N ALA A 10 23.90 39.23 19.45
CA ALA A 10 22.71 38.63 20.08
C ALA A 10 21.60 38.63 19.00
N ALA A 11 21.83 38.06 17.82
CA ALA A 11 21.58 36.65 17.56
C ALA A 11 20.25 36.18 18.17
N SER A 12 19.16 36.59 17.51
CA SER A 12 18.06 35.72 17.09
C SER A 12 17.69 34.57 18.06
N ALA A 13 17.03 34.90 19.16
CA ALA A 13 16.23 33.91 19.90
C ALA A 13 14.85 33.73 19.22
N VAL A 14 14.85 33.35 17.94
CA VAL A 14 13.68 32.68 17.36
C VAL A 14 13.92 31.21 17.63
N LEU A 15 13.61 30.78 18.86
CA LEU A 15 13.39 29.38 19.17
C LEU A 15 12.13 28.96 18.40
N VAL A 16 12.30 28.70 17.10
CA VAL A 16 11.38 27.84 16.37
C VAL A 16 11.52 26.50 17.06
N SER A 17 10.63 26.23 18.01
CA SER A 17 10.28 24.89 18.42
C SER A 17 9.68 24.21 17.18
N CYS A 18 10.56 23.81 16.26
CA CYS A 18 10.22 22.85 15.24
C CYS A 18 9.83 21.61 16.03
N GLY A 19 8.52 21.37 16.09
CA GLY A 19 7.91 20.30 16.86
C GLY A 19 8.72 19.04 16.65
N THR A 20 9.10 18.41 17.76
CA THR A 20 9.60 17.04 17.78
C THR A 20 8.80 16.26 16.75
N VAL A 21 9.44 15.95 15.62
CA VAL A 21 8.97 14.98 14.66
C VAL A 21 8.93 13.69 15.46
N GLN A 22 7.78 13.47 16.08
CA GLN A 22 7.44 12.27 16.78
C GLN A 22 7.71 11.19 15.75
N SER A 23 8.85 10.51 15.88
CA SER A 23 9.10 9.22 15.24
C SER A 23 8.06 8.30 15.83
N LEU A 24 6.82 8.49 15.36
CA LEU A 24 5.87 7.43 15.22
C LEU A 24 6.63 6.46 14.34
N VAL A 25 7.29 5.51 15.01
CA VAL A 25 7.43 4.15 14.54
C VAL A 25 6.01 3.76 14.18
N GLN A 26 5.56 4.18 12.99
CA GLN A 26 4.26 3.85 12.48
C GLN A 26 4.43 2.39 12.13
N ASN A 27 4.07 1.59 13.12
CA ASN A 27 4.01 0.15 13.06
C ASN A 27 3.10 -0.28 11.89
N SER A 28 2.27 0.63 11.38
CA SER A 28 1.52 0.49 10.14
C SER A 28 2.23 1.16 8.96
N PHE A 29 2.54 0.42 7.91
CA PHE A 29 3.09 0.95 6.67
C PHE A 29 2.12 0.66 5.51
N PRO A 30 1.66 1.71 4.80
CA PRO A 30 0.77 1.54 3.67
C PRO A 30 1.56 1.00 2.46
N TYR A 31 0.94 0.10 1.72
CA TYR A 31 1.37 -0.39 0.42
C TYR A 31 0.32 0.04 -0.59
N THR A 32 0.73 0.66 -1.68
CA THR A 32 -0.20 1.04 -2.74
C THR A 32 0.37 0.66 -4.09
N THR A 33 -0.47 0.05 -4.91
CA THR A 33 -0.14 -0.25 -6.29
C THR A 33 -1.35 -0.01 -7.20
N ASN A 34 -1.06 0.21 -8.47
CA ASN A 34 -2.03 0.43 -9.52
C ASN A 34 -2.04 -0.79 -10.44
N VAL A 35 -3.23 -1.35 -10.63
CA VAL A 35 -3.48 -2.53 -11.43
C VAL A 35 -4.30 -2.11 -12.65
N LEU A 36 -3.71 -2.26 -13.82
CA LEU A 36 -4.41 -2.02 -15.07
C LEU A 36 -5.30 -3.24 -15.39
N VAL A 37 -6.59 -2.99 -15.53
CA VAL A 37 -7.57 -3.92 -16.05
C VAL A 37 -7.83 -3.52 -17.49
N SER A 38 -7.24 -4.27 -18.41
CA SER A 38 -7.40 -4.00 -19.85
C SER A 38 -8.81 -4.30 -20.34
N THR A 39 -9.18 -3.64 -21.44
CA THR A 39 -10.31 -3.98 -22.30
C THR A 39 -10.20 -5.41 -22.82
N GLY A 40 -11.36 -6.03 -23.05
CA GLY A 40 -11.40 -7.35 -23.68
C GLY A 40 -11.18 -8.53 -22.73
N VAL A 41 -11.07 -8.29 -21.41
CA VAL A 41 -11.07 -9.38 -20.43
C VAL A 41 -12.44 -10.08 -20.48
N PRO A 42 -12.50 -11.38 -20.81
CA PRO A 42 -13.77 -12.10 -20.90
C PRO A 42 -14.46 -12.17 -19.54
N ALA A 43 -15.79 -12.13 -19.55
CA ALA A 43 -16.60 -12.39 -18.37
C ALA A 43 -16.39 -13.83 -17.87
N ASP A 44 -16.57 -14.03 -16.56
CA ASP A 44 -16.46 -15.32 -15.86
C ASP A 44 -15.12 -16.05 -16.03
N LYS A 45 -14.06 -15.30 -16.31
CA LYS A 45 -12.69 -15.81 -16.32
C LYS A 45 -11.87 -15.12 -15.24
N GLU A 46 -11.11 -15.93 -14.50
CA GLU A 46 -10.10 -15.40 -13.59
C GLU A 46 -8.94 -14.84 -14.40
N VAL A 47 -8.66 -13.55 -14.22
CA VAL A 47 -7.50 -12.87 -14.76
C VAL A 47 -6.64 -12.39 -13.60
N SER A 48 -5.33 -12.59 -13.73
CA SER A 48 -4.36 -12.11 -12.76
C SER A 48 -3.52 -10.99 -13.35
N SER A 49 -3.36 -9.91 -12.60
CA SER A 49 -2.41 -8.86 -12.91
C SER A 49 -1.47 -8.65 -11.74
N THR A 50 -0.19 -8.52 -12.05
CA THR A 50 0.88 -8.39 -11.06
C THR A 50 1.44 -6.98 -11.13
N ALA A 51 1.58 -6.33 -9.98
CA ALA A 51 2.09 -4.97 -9.87
C ALA A 51 2.96 -4.80 -8.63
N THR A 52 4.09 -4.12 -8.80
CA THR A 52 5.02 -3.79 -7.72
C THR A 52 4.57 -2.47 -7.06
N ALA A 53 4.75 -2.32 -5.75
CA ALA A 53 4.48 -1.03 -5.10
C ALA A 53 5.62 -0.06 -5.29
N THR A 54 5.26 1.21 -5.29
CA THR A 54 6.20 2.33 -5.35
C THR A 54 6.72 2.76 -3.98
N ASN A 55 6.02 2.42 -2.88
CA ASN A 55 6.20 3.11 -1.58
C ASN A 55 6.81 2.28 -0.44
N VAL A 56 6.92 0.96 -0.59
CA VAL A 56 7.45 0.06 0.46
C VAL A 56 8.94 0.28 0.68
N GLN A 57 9.68 0.49 -0.41
CA GLN A 57 11.12 0.66 -0.37
C GLN A 57 11.55 1.90 0.42
N THR A 58 10.68 2.92 0.51
CA THR A 58 10.91 4.14 1.29
C THR A 58 10.75 3.89 2.79
N TRP A 59 9.87 2.98 3.20
CA TRP A 59 9.62 2.66 4.62
C TRP A 59 10.66 1.67 5.18
N PHE A 60 11.06 0.67 4.38
CA PHE A 60 12.09 -0.29 4.76
C PHE A 60 13.50 0.16 4.37
N GLY A 61 13.61 1.31 3.69
CA GLY A 61 14.81 2.13 3.57
C GLY A 61 16.08 1.37 3.17
N GLY A 62 16.00 0.42 2.24
CA GLY A 62 17.16 -0.35 1.77
C GLY A 62 17.93 -1.09 2.88
N ASN A 63 17.40 -1.18 4.09
CA ASN A 63 18.08 -1.69 5.25
C ASN A 63 17.27 -2.86 5.80
N ASN A 64 17.71 -4.07 5.45
CA ASN A 64 17.22 -5.38 5.91
C ASN A 64 17.26 -5.57 7.46
N ASN A 65 17.50 -4.48 8.21
CA ASN A 65 17.64 -4.42 9.65
C ASN A 65 16.43 -3.81 10.37
N ALA A 66 15.33 -3.52 9.66
CA ALA A 66 14.07 -3.13 10.30
C ALA A 66 13.71 -4.17 11.38
N LYS A 67 13.80 -3.74 12.64
CA LYS A 67 13.53 -4.55 13.84
C LYS A 67 12.02 -4.72 13.98
N ILE A 68 11.41 -5.36 12.99
CA ILE A 68 10.00 -5.67 12.96
C ILE A 68 9.81 -7.18 12.96
N LYS A 69 8.76 -7.61 13.66
CA LYS A 69 8.29 -8.99 13.74
C LYS A 69 6.77 -8.99 13.70
N ASP A 70 6.17 -10.14 13.47
CA ASP A 70 4.73 -10.32 13.56
C ASP A 70 3.94 -9.40 12.60
N VAL A 71 4.44 -9.24 11.37
CA VAL A 71 3.81 -8.47 10.30
C VAL A 71 2.52 -9.14 9.85
N ARG A 72 1.43 -8.39 9.90
CA ARG A 72 0.08 -8.80 9.51
C ARG A 72 -0.54 -7.74 8.64
N ILE A 73 -1.51 -8.14 7.82
CA ILE A 73 -2.34 -7.17 7.11
C ILE A 73 -3.39 -6.61 8.06
N SER A 74 -3.48 -5.28 8.14
CA SER A 74 -4.45 -4.57 8.99
C SER A 74 -5.63 -4.03 8.18
N ASP A 75 -5.42 -3.69 6.92
CA ASP A 75 -6.48 -3.20 6.02
C ASP A 75 -6.17 -3.55 4.56
N ALA A 76 -7.21 -3.80 3.77
CA ALA A 76 -7.09 -4.04 2.34
C ALA A 76 -8.28 -3.42 1.63
N LYS A 77 -7.99 -2.45 0.77
CA LYS A 77 -8.98 -1.67 0.05
C LYS A 77 -8.63 -1.59 -1.43
N VAL A 78 -9.66 -1.76 -2.25
CA VAL A 78 -9.58 -1.64 -3.70
C VAL A 78 -10.42 -0.43 -4.11
N SER A 79 -9.89 0.41 -4.99
CA SER A 79 -10.61 1.58 -5.50
C SER A 79 -10.30 1.84 -6.96
N VAL A 80 -11.26 2.37 -7.71
CA VAL A 80 -11.05 2.78 -9.10
C VAL A 80 -10.22 4.07 -9.11
N ALA A 81 -9.04 4.00 -9.71
CA ALA A 81 -8.16 5.15 -9.91
C ALA A 81 -8.52 5.91 -11.20
N SER A 82 -8.84 5.18 -12.28
CA SER A 82 -9.35 5.76 -13.52
C SER A 82 -10.22 4.76 -14.28
N PRO A 83 -11.19 5.21 -15.08
CA PRO A 83 -11.63 6.60 -15.28
C PRO A 83 -12.36 7.17 -14.05
N SER A 84 -12.41 8.50 -13.94
CA SER A 84 -13.16 9.18 -12.88
C SER A 84 -14.65 8.89 -12.99
N GLY A 85 -15.27 8.41 -11.92
CA GLY A 85 -16.67 7.98 -11.92
C GLY A 85 -16.88 6.50 -12.27
N GLY A 86 -15.80 5.76 -12.55
CA GLY A 86 -15.86 4.30 -12.67
C GLY A 86 -16.23 3.63 -11.34
N ASN A 87 -16.82 2.44 -11.43
CA ASN A 87 -17.24 1.65 -10.27
C ASN A 87 -16.80 0.19 -10.39
N LEU A 88 -16.92 -0.55 -9.28
CA LEU A 88 -16.52 -1.96 -9.19
C LEU A 88 -17.67 -2.94 -9.52
N SER A 89 -18.76 -2.48 -10.15
CA SER A 89 -19.95 -3.31 -10.43
C SER A 89 -19.68 -4.45 -11.40
N ALA A 90 -18.70 -4.27 -12.29
CA ALA A 90 -18.26 -5.29 -13.24
C ALA A 90 -17.45 -6.42 -12.57
N PHE A 91 -16.99 -6.24 -11.33
CA PHE A 91 -16.21 -7.25 -10.61
C PHE A 91 -17.13 -8.25 -9.94
N LYS A 92 -16.79 -9.53 -10.06
CA LYS A 92 -17.45 -10.66 -9.40
C LYS A 92 -16.70 -11.06 -8.14
N SER A 93 -15.39 -11.22 -8.28
CA SER A 93 -14.49 -11.57 -7.18
C SER A 93 -13.13 -10.90 -7.38
N VAL A 94 -12.44 -10.64 -6.27
CA VAL A 94 -11.06 -10.15 -6.23
C VAL A 94 -10.31 -10.89 -5.13
N LYS A 95 -9.10 -11.36 -5.43
CA LYS A 95 -8.18 -12.02 -4.52
C LYS A 95 -6.83 -11.32 -4.65
N ILE A 96 -6.21 -11.00 -3.51
CA ILE A 96 -4.94 -10.29 -3.46
C ILE A 96 -3.91 -11.20 -2.82
N TYR A 97 -2.86 -11.46 -3.60
CA TYR A 97 -1.69 -12.20 -3.17
C TYR A 97 -0.52 -11.23 -3.06
N VAL A 98 0.32 -11.44 -2.05
CA VAL A 98 1.60 -10.75 -1.88
C VAL A 98 2.73 -11.77 -1.99
N SER A 99 3.83 -11.36 -2.61
CA SER A 99 5.09 -12.11 -2.67
C SER A 99 6.26 -11.17 -2.78
N SER A 100 7.45 -11.68 -2.52
CA SER A 100 8.72 -10.98 -2.71
C SER A 100 9.72 -11.91 -3.36
N ASN A 101 10.89 -11.38 -3.74
CA ASN A 101 11.94 -12.17 -4.36
C ASN A 101 12.33 -13.37 -3.49
N GLY A 102 12.05 -14.58 -3.98
CA GLY A 102 12.38 -15.84 -3.29
C GLY A 102 11.42 -16.27 -2.19
N THR A 103 10.29 -15.58 -2.00
CA THR A 103 9.26 -15.98 -1.01
C THR A 103 8.04 -16.60 -1.68
N ARG A 104 7.27 -17.39 -0.92
CA ARG A 104 6.01 -17.96 -1.40
C ARG A 104 4.91 -16.90 -1.43
N GLU A 105 4.06 -16.96 -2.45
CA GLU A 105 2.85 -16.14 -2.50
C GLU A 105 1.89 -16.46 -1.37
N ARG A 106 1.34 -15.42 -0.75
CA ARG A 106 0.35 -15.54 0.33
C ARG A 106 -0.88 -14.72 -0.01
N LEU A 107 -2.04 -15.36 0.13
CA LEU A 107 -3.32 -14.68 0.04
C LEU A 107 -3.48 -13.82 1.30
N VAL A 108 -3.61 -12.50 1.12
CA VAL A 108 -3.74 -11.55 2.25
C VAL A 108 -5.13 -10.94 2.34
N ALA A 109 -5.84 -10.89 1.23
CA ALA A 109 -7.20 -10.40 1.22
C ALA A 109 -7.97 -10.98 0.05
N SER A 110 -9.27 -11.16 0.21
CA SER A 110 -10.15 -11.59 -0.86
C SER A 110 -11.56 -11.06 -0.64
N ARG A 111 -12.33 -10.91 -1.71
CA ARG A 111 -13.74 -10.59 -1.66
C ARG A 111 -14.42 -11.30 -2.82
N SER A 112 -15.39 -12.13 -2.50
CA SER A 112 -16.27 -12.77 -3.48
C SER A 112 -17.64 -12.10 -3.48
N ASN A 113 -18.43 -12.34 -4.52
CA ASN A 113 -19.81 -11.84 -4.64
C ASN A 113 -19.91 -10.32 -4.51
N ILE A 114 -19.02 -9.61 -5.21
CA ILE A 114 -19.00 -8.15 -5.22
C ILE A 114 -20.26 -7.66 -5.94
N THR A 115 -21.19 -7.04 -5.22
CA THR A 115 -22.45 -6.49 -5.78
C THR A 115 -22.53 -4.97 -5.64
N THR A 116 -21.39 -4.32 -5.38
CA THR A 116 -21.33 -2.89 -5.11
C THR A 116 -21.26 -2.07 -6.40
N ASN A 117 -21.93 -0.92 -6.40
CA ASN A 117 -21.75 0.13 -7.40
C ASN A 117 -20.80 1.23 -6.92
N SER A 118 -20.11 1.01 -5.79
CA SER A 118 -19.13 1.94 -5.27
C SER A 118 -17.84 1.92 -6.10
N SER A 119 -17.16 3.06 -6.12
CA SER A 119 -15.80 3.19 -6.69
C SER A 119 -14.73 2.59 -5.77
N SER A 120 -15.08 2.21 -4.54
CA SER A 120 -14.17 1.53 -3.62
C SER A 120 -14.84 0.43 -2.83
N LEU A 121 -14.07 -0.59 -2.48
CA LEU A 121 -14.51 -1.77 -1.75
C LEU A 121 -13.41 -2.24 -0.81
N ASN A 122 -13.79 -2.52 0.44
CA ASN A 122 -12.90 -3.19 1.39
C ASN A 122 -12.97 -4.69 1.16
N LEU A 123 -11.81 -5.34 1.22
CA LEU A 123 -11.69 -6.78 1.06
C LEU A 123 -11.69 -7.48 2.42
N ASP A 124 -12.06 -8.75 2.41
CA ASP A 124 -11.99 -9.59 3.61
C ASP A 124 -10.54 -10.02 3.82
N LEU A 125 -9.97 -9.63 4.95
CA LEU A 125 -8.59 -9.92 5.31
C LEU A 125 -8.42 -11.41 5.59
N ASN A 126 -7.29 -11.94 5.12
CA ASN A 126 -6.88 -13.30 5.38
C ASN A 126 -5.66 -13.27 6.32
N ASP A 127 -5.90 -13.40 7.63
CA ASP A 127 -4.87 -13.39 8.68
C ASP A 127 -4.28 -14.80 8.93
N THR A 128 -4.04 -15.57 7.86
CA THR A 128 -3.52 -16.96 7.99
C THR A 128 -2.00 -17.03 8.16
N GLY A 129 -1.36 -15.96 8.63
CA GLY A 129 0.02 -16.02 9.11
C GLY A 129 0.80 -14.72 8.96
N PHE A 130 2.04 -14.79 9.42
CA PHE A 130 2.95 -13.66 9.38
C PHE A 130 3.55 -13.45 7.99
N LEU A 131 3.62 -12.19 7.59
CA LEU A 131 4.22 -11.75 6.32
C LEU A 131 5.66 -11.27 6.51
N ASP A 132 6.29 -11.63 7.63
CA ASP A 132 7.63 -11.20 8.02
C ASP A 132 8.65 -11.44 6.92
N GLU A 133 8.71 -12.65 6.37
CA GLU A 133 9.65 -13.02 5.30
C GLU A 133 9.41 -12.21 4.02
N ILE A 134 8.15 -11.95 3.71
CA ILE A 134 7.72 -11.24 2.50
C ILE A 134 8.09 -9.76 2.61
N VAL A 135 7.74 -9.11 3.73
CA VAL A 135 7.98 -7.68 3.93
C VAL A 135 9.45 -7.36 4.21
N LYS A 136 10.20 -8.27 4.84
CA LYS A 136 11.66 -8.11 5.02
C LYS A 136 12.44 -8.29 3.73
N SER A 137 11.88 -8.99 2.75
CA SER A 137 12.52 -9.16 1.44
C SER A 137 12.37 -7.92 0.57
N SER A 138 13.36 -7.71 -0.31
CA SER A 138 13.26 -6.70 -1.37
C SER A 138 12.30 -7.14 -2.48
N GLY A 139 11.68 -6.17 -3.16
CA GLY A 139 10.83 -6.42 -4.33
C GLY A 139 9.43 -6.95 -4.01
N LEU A 140 8.78 -6.40 -2.98
CA LEU A 140 7.40 -6.75 -2.65
C LEU A 140 6.48 -6.48 -3.86
N THR A 141 5.80 -7.53 -4.26
CA THR A 141 4.98 -7.64 -5.46
C THR A 141 3.58 -8.07 -5.04
N VAL A 142 2.57 -7.43 -5.64
CA VAL A 142 1.17 -7.78 -5.41
C VAL A 142 0.60 -8.36 -6.69
N ARG A 143 0.08 -9.58 -6.58
CA ARG A 143 -0.70 -10.22 -7.64
C ARG A 143 -2.17 -10.14 -7.28
N THR A 144 -2.91 -9.39 -8.09
CA THR A 144 -4.36 -9.24 -7.98
C THR A 144 -5.01 -10.16 -8.98
N VAL A 145 -5.76 -11.15 -8.48
CA VAL A 145 -6.61 -12.02 -9.29
C VAL A 145 -8.02 -11.48 -9.21
N TYR A 146 -8.63 -11.19 -10.34
CA TYR A 146 -9.99 -10.69 -10.41
C TYR A 146 -10.80 -11.47 -11.44
N GLU A 147 -12.09 -11.58 -11.20
CA GLU A 147 -13.07 -12.17 -12.10
C GLU A 147 -14.12 -11.12 -12.40
N LEU A 148 -14.47 -10.96 -13.67
CA LEU A 148 -15.47 -10.00 -14.10
C LEU A 148 -16.81 -10.68 -14.36
N LYS A 149 -17.91 -10.04 -13.96
CA LYS A 149 -19.27 -10.46 -14.33
C LYS A 149 -19.60 -10.12 -15.77
N ASN A 150 -19.02 -9.01 -16.26
CA ASN A 150 -19.25 -8.48 -17.59
C ASN A 150 -17.91 -8.12 -18.21
N GLN A 151 -17.80 -8.28 -19.53
CA GLN A 151 -16.60 -7.89 -20.27
C GLN A 151 -16.34 -6.38 -20.10
N THR A 152 -15.07 -6.01 -19.84
CA THR A 152 -14.66 -4.60 -19.77
C THR A 152 -14.71 -3.96 -21.15
N THR A 153 -15.46 -2.87 -21.27
CA THR A 153 -15.58 -2.07 -22.50
C THR A 153 -14.52 -0.98 -22.61
N SER A 154 -13.89 -0.61 -21.48
CA SER A 154 -12.82 0.37 -21.40
C SER A 154 -11.74 -0.07 -20.42
N ASP A 155 -10.51 0.41 -20.62
CA ASP A 155 -9.41 0.16 -19.69
C ASP A 155 -9.72 0.85 -18.36
N MET A 156 -9.53 0.12 -17.26
CA MET A 156 -9.76 0.61 -15.91
C MET A 156 -8.49 0.45 -15.09
N ASN A 157 -8.06 1.51 -14.44
CA ASN A 157 -6.96 1.43 -13.48
C ASN A 157 -7.53 1.34 -12.08
N ILE A 158 -7.11 0.32 -11.34
CA ILE A 158 -7.56 0.06 -9.99
C ILE A 158 -6.40 0.25 -9.04
N LYS A 159 -6.60 1.11 -8.06
CA LYS A 159 -5.69 1.30 -6.94
C LYS A 159 -6.00 0.27 -5.86
N VAL A 160 -5.01 -0.56 -5.58
CA VAL A 160 -4.99 -1.48 -4.45
C VAL A 160 -4.19 -0.81 -3.34
N ALA A 161 -4.84 -0.53 -2.22
CA ALA A 161 -4.25 -0.03 -1.00
C ALA A 161 -4.29 -1.13 0.06
N LEU A 162 -3.12 -1.62 0.46
CA LEU A 162 -2.97 -2.55 1.58
C LEU A 162 -2.30 -1.79 2.72
N ASN A 163 -2.69 -2.08 3.95
CA ASN A 163 -2.02 -1.55 5.11
C ASN A 163 -1.51 -2.74 5.92
N PHE A 164 -0.22 -2.71 6.22
CA PHE A 164 0.42 -3.75 7.00
C PHE A 164 0.78 -3.19 8.35
N ASN A 165 0.57 -3.97 9.40
CA ASN A 165 0.99 -3.62 10.76
C ASN A 165 2.04 -4.64 11.22
N SER A 166 3.10 -4.18 11.87
CA SER A 166 4.11 -5.04 12.49
C SER A 166 3.99 -5.04 14.01
N VAL A 167 4.98 -5.58 14.71
CA VAL A 167 5.26 -5.32 16.11
C VAL A 167 6.77 -5.03 16.22
N PRO A 168 7.21 -4.09 17.06
CA PRO A 168 8.64 -3.89 17.31
C PRO A 168 9.30 -5.17 17.80
N ALA A 169 10.38 -5.60 17.14
CA ALA A 169 11.25 -6.64 17.66
C ALA A 169 12.12 -6.02 18.76
N LYS A 170 12.05 -6.61 19.97
CA LYS A 170 12.90 -6.25 21.11
C LYS A 170 14.36 -6.59 20.85
#